data_AF-A0A814XG40-F1
#
_entry.id   AF-A0A814XG40-F1
#
_cell.length_a   1.000
_cell.length_b   1.000
_cell.length_c   1.000
_cell.angle_alpha   90.00
_cell.angle_beta   90.00
_cell.angle_gamma   90.00
#
_symmetry.space_group_name_H-M   'P 1'
#
loop_
_entity.id
_entity.type
_entity.pdbx_description
1 polymer ?
#
loop_
_entity_poly.entity_id
_entity_poly.type
_entity_poly.pdbx_seq_one_letter_code
_entity_poly.pdbx_strand_id
1 'polypeptide(L)'
;MPNKAKKLNLDPQECRICGVPAVYSHFGVISCQPCKMFFKRNANIGQAAFICKFGGECEINENTRHICSSCRLDKCFKCGMTIDKFQGSRQTKPKKNALVKVQIQPGSAEVGEKKTNIDLMLIAGQREVDQKREPLLKLNEKIIITLLDVVRFLSRQSLSFQGYGNSEGT
;
A
#
# COMPACT_ATOMS: atom_id res chain seq x y z
N MET A 1 -22.15 -33.63 20.62
CA MET A 1 -20.71 -33.86 20.86
C MET A 1 -19.93 -32.59 20.56
N PRO A 2 -19.39 -31.85 21.54
CA PRO A 2 -18.63 -30.63 21.28
C PRO A 2 -17.26 -30.97 20.68
N ASN A 3 -16.94 -30.31 19.58
CA ASN A 3 -15.75 -30.52 18.77
C ASN A 3 -14.50 -30.04 19.53
N LYS A 4 -13.62 -30.97 19.93
CA LYS A 4 -12.42 -30.71 20.73
C LYS A 4 -11.38 -30.00 19.85
N ALA A 5 -11.31 -28.67 19.96
CA ALA A 5 -10.28 -27.88 19.29
C ALA A 5 -8.89 -28.41 19.70
N LYS A 6 -8.11 -28.89 18.73
CA LYS A 6 -6.73 -29.33 18.96
C LYS A 6 -5.90 -28.10 19.30
N LYS A 7 -5.44 -28.01 20.54
CA LYS A 7 -4.49 -26.98 21.01
C LYS A 7 -3.16 -27.20 20.27
N LEU A 8 -2.85 -26.34 19.30
CA LEU A 8 -1.53 -26.32 18.67
C LEU A 8 -0.55 -25.73 19.69
N ASN A 9 0.45 -26.52 20.10
CA ASN A 9 1.57 -26.03 20.89
C ASN A 9 2.46 -25.21 19.95
N LEU A 10 2.21 -23.91 19.88
CA LEU A 10 3.08 -22.98 19.20
C LEU A 10 3.91 -22.29 20.27
N ASP A 11 5.21 -22.58 20.29
CA ASP A 11 6.13 -21.90 21.20
C ASP A 11 6.17 -20.41 20.84
N PRO A 12 5.97 -19.51 21.83
CA PRO A 12 6.06 -18.09 21.60
C PRO A 12 7.43 -17.73 21.01
N GLN A 13 7.41 -17.04 19.87
CA GLN A 13 8.58 -16.41 19.28
C GLN A 13 8.59 -14.93 19.66
N GLU A 14 9.66 -14.20 19.37
CA GLU A 14 9.70 -12.76 19.63
C GLU A 14 9.20 -11.95 18.42
N CYS A 15 8.41 -10.91 18.69
CA CYS A 15 8.04 -9.92 17.69
C CYS A 15 9.30 -9.24 17.16
N ARG A 16 9.61 -9.42 15.87
CA ARG A 16 10.81 -8.82 15.23
C ARG A 16 10.86 -7.29 15.29
N ILE A 17 9.73 -6.64 15.59
CA ILE A 17 9.62 -5.18 15.63
C ILE A 17 9.89 -4.66 17.04
N CYS A 18 9.26 -5.24 18.08
CA CYS A 18 9.30 -4.69 19.44
C CYS A 18 9.69 -5.70 20.54
N GLY A 19 10.11 -6.92 20.19
CA GLY A 19 10.59 -7.95 21.13
C GLY A 19 9.48 -8.73 21.87
N VAL A 20 8.29 -8.15 22.07
CA VAL A 20 7.17 -8.80 22.77
C VAL A 20 6.84 -10.19 22.18
N PRO A 21 6.50 -11.19 23.02
CA PRO A 21 6.08 -12.51 22.55
C PRO A 21 4.98 -12.47 21.48
N ALA A 22 5.16 -13.26 20.44
CA ALA A 22 4.31 -13.37 19.28
C ALA A 22 4.30 -14.82 18.78
N VAL A 23 3.11 -15.31 18.45
CA VAL A 23 2.92 -16.69 17.99
C VAL A 23 2.77 -16.77 16.47
N TYR A 24 2.27 -15.68 15.87
CA TYR A 24 1.85 -15.66 14.47
C TYR A 24 2.68 -14.70 13.64
N SER A 25 2.79 -15.03 12.35
CA SER A 25 3.30 -14.11 11.33
C SER A 25 2.18 -13.19 10.85
N HIS A 26 2.47 -11.91 10.72
CA HIS A 26 1.60 -10.93 10.10
C HIS A 26 2.38 -10.16 9.05
N PHE A 27 1.80 -10.00 7.86
CA PHE A 27 2.45 -9.31 6.74
C PHE A 27 3.83 -9.92 6.38
N GLY A 28 3.99 -11.23 6.59
CA GLY A 28 5.23 -11.96 6.30
C GLY A 28 6.27 -12.01 7.42
N VAL A 29 6.01 -11.40 8.59
CA VAL A 29 6.98 -11.35 9.71
C VAL A 29 6.32 -11.73 11.04
N ILE A 30 7.00 -12.52 11.89
CA ILE A 30 6.59 -12.79 13.27
C ILE A 30 6.45 -11.47 14.02
N SER A 31 5.23 -11.14 14.44
CA SER A 31 4.93 -9.87 15.05
C SER A 31 3.73 -9.93 15.98
N CYS A 32 3.73 -9.06 16.99
CA CYS A 32 2.62 -8.94 17.92
C CYS A 32 1.44 -8.17 17.30
N GLN A 33 0.24 -8.38 17.86
CA GLN A 33 -1.00 -7.75 17.39
C GLN A 33 -0.93 -6.21 17.32
N PRO A 34 -0.30 -5.49 18.28
CA PRO A 34 -0.12 -4.04 18.15
C PRO A 34 0.71 -3.62 16.93
N CYS A 35 1.79 -4.35 16.62
CA CYS A 35 2.64 -4.05 15.45
C CYS A 35 1.94 -4.39 14.14
N LYS A 36 1.14 -5.47 14.10
CA LYS A 36 0.24 -5.76 12.98
C LYS A 36 -0.73 -4.61 12.70
N MET A 37 -1.45 -4.15 13.72
CA MET A 37 -2.45 -3.09 13.52
C MET A 37 -1.80 -1.77 13.13
N PHE A 38 -0.66 -1.44 13.76
CA PHE A 38 0.14 -0.28 13.39
C PHE A 38 0.58 -0.34 11.93
N PHE A 39 1.15 -1.46 11.47
CA PHE A 39 1.58 -1.60 10.08
C PHE A 39 0.41 -1.46 9.11
N LYS A 40 -0.72 -2.15 9.36
CA LYS A 40 -1.91 -2.06 8.49
C LYS A 40 -2.40 -0.62 8.29
N ARG A 41 -2.36 0.21 9.33
CA ARG A 41 -2.83 1.61 9.27
C ARG A 41 -1.86 2.53 8.52
N ASN A 42 -0.56 2.25 8.58
CA ASN A 42 0.46 3.20 8.13
C ASN A 42 1.21 2.75 6.87
N ALA A 43 1.14 1.48 6.48
CA ALA A 43 1.89 0.95 5.34
C ALA A 43 1.53 1.64 4.01
N ASN A 44 0.25 1.97 3.77
CA ASN A 44 -0.19 2.71 2.58
C ASN A 44 0.10 4.21 2.64
N ILE A 45 0.25 4.77 3.84
CA ILE A 45 0.61 6.17 4.02
C ILE A 45 2.11 6.36 3.69
N GLY A 46 2.91 5.32 3.93
CA GLY A 46 4.33 5.28 3.59
C GLY A 46 5.22 6.00 4.61
N GLN A 47 6.52 5.77 4.53
CA GLN A 47 7.50 6.31 5.49
C GLN A 47 7.65 7.83 5.39
N ALA A 48 7.47 8.40 4.19
CA ALA A 48 7.62 9.83 3.92
C ALA A 48 6.65 10.72 4.72
N ALA A 49 5.51 10.18 5.16
CA ALA A 49 4.54 10.90 5.97
C ALA A 49 4.94 11.00 7.45
N PHE A 50 5.98 10.29 7.89
CA PHE A 50 6.40 10.25 9.29
C PHE A 50 7.80 10.80 9.46
N ILE A 51 7.91 11.94 10.15
CA ILE A 51 9.19 12.55 10.50
C ILE A 51 9.62 12.08 11.89
N CYS A 52 10.85 11.59 12.01
CA CYS A 52 11.44 11.28 13.31
C CYS A 52 11.92 12.56 14.00
N LYS A 53 11.60 12.71 15.29
CA LYS A 53 12.03 13.85 16.12
C LYS A 53 13.37 13.64 16.83
N PHE A 54 13.98 12.46 16.69
CA PHE A 54 15.12 12.01 17.50
C PHE A 54 16.28 11.45 16.66
N GLY A 55 16.42 11.89 15.39
CA GLY A 55 17.58 11.52 14.55
C GLY A 55 17.44 10.21 13.76
N GLY A 56 16.27 9.57 13.76
CA GLY A 56 15.98 8.43 12.87
C GLY A 56 16.37 7.04 13.39
N GLU A 57 17.00 6.95 14.56
CA GLU A 57 17.53 5.69 15.12
C GLU A 57 16.86 5.31 16.45
N CYS A 58 15.58 5.65 16.63
CA CYS A 58 14.85 5.33 17.87
C CYS A 58 14.81 3.81 18.12
N GLU A 59 15.17 3.41 19.34
CA GLU A 59 14.99 2.03 19.78
C GLU A 59 13.49 1.69 19.88
N ILE A 60 13.09 0.56 19.30
CA ILE A 60 11.71 0.07 19.30
C ILE A 60 11.61 -1.20 20.14
N ASN A 61 11.05 -1.06 21.34
CA ASN A 61 10.73 -2.15 22.27
C ASN A 61 9.26 -2.04 22.76
N GLU A 62 8.84 -2.87 23.72
CA GLU A 62 7.46 -2.86 24.22
C GLU A 62 7.01 -1.48 24.72
N ASN A 63 7.89 -0.81 25.45
CA ASN A 63 7.63 0.44 26.14
C ASN A 63 7.82 1.64 25.21
N THR A 64 8.76 1.60 24.26
CA THR A 64 9.11 2.76 23.44
C THR A 64 8.42 2.80 22.07
N ARG A 65 7.81 1.70 21.61
CA ARG A 65 7.19 1.60 20.26
C ARG A 65 6.07 2.61 19.96
N HIS A 66 5.57 3.36 20.93
CA HIS A 66 4.55 4.38 20.73
C HIS A 66 5.16 5.79 20.56
N ILE A 67 6.43 5.96 20.91
CA ILE A 67 7.12 7.27 20.94
C ILE A 67 7.41 7.76 19.52
N CYS A 68 7.87 6.87 18.63
CA CYS A 68 8.27 7.25 17.28
C CYS A 68 7.62 6.35 16.21
N SER A 69 6.56 6.86 15.59
CA SER A 69 5.90 6.19 14.45
C SER A 69 6.81 6.05 13.23
N SER A 70 7.69 7.03 12.98
CA SER A 70 8.62 7.01 11.84
C SER A 70 9.57 5.81 11.91
N CYS A 71 10.36 5.70 12.99
CA CYS A 71 11.31 4.60 13.15
C CYS A 71 10.62 3.25 13.35
N ARG A 72 9.43 3.22 13.94
CA ARG A 72 8.65 1.98 14.03
C ARG A 72 8.21 1.48 12.67
N LEU A 73 7.70 2.36 11.81
CA LEU A 73 7.26 2.00 10.47
C LEU A 73 8.44 1.58 9.60
N ASP A 74 9.56 2.29 9.72
CA ASP A 74 10.81 1.92 9.07
C ASP A 74 11.32 0.54 9.49
N LYS A 75 11.32 0.24 10.80
CA LYS A 75 11.67 -1.10 11.29
C LYS A 75 10.73 -2.18 10.74
N CYS A 76 9.43 -1.92 10.62
CA CYS A 76 8.50 -2.88 10.01
C CYS A 76 8.92 -3.25 8.57
N PHE A 77 9.23 -2.24 7.74
CA PHE A 77 9.67 -2.47 6.36
C PHE A 77 11.05 -3.14 6.30
N LYS A 78 12.01 -2.71 7.13
CA LYS A 78 13.35 -3.31 7.23
C LYS A 78 13.30 -4.79 7.63
N CYS A 79 12.34 -5.19 8.48
CA CYS A 79 12.12 -6.59 8.83
C CYS A 79 11.39 -7.40 7.74
N GLY A 80 10.96 -6.76 6.63
CA GLY A 80 10.34 -7.42 5.50
C GLY A 80 8.81 -7.52 5.55
N MET A 81 8.15 -6.67 6.37
CA MET A 81 6.68 -6.57 6.34
C MET A 81 6.24 -5.94 5.01
N THR A 82 5.30 -6.60 4.33
CA THR A 82 4.64 -6.06 3.13
C THR A 82 3.15 -6.38 3.15
N ILE A 83 2.35 -5.48 2.56
CA ILE A 83 0.90 -5.62 2.43
C ILE A 83 0.55 -6.84 1.57
N ASP A 84 1.38 -7.17 0.59
CA ASP A 84 1.15 -8.29 -0.35
C ASP A 84 1.25 -9.65 0.35
N LYS A 85 2.03 -9.73 1.43
CA LYS A 85 2.14 -10.93 2.28
C LYS A 85 1.00 -11.04 3.28
N PHE A 86 -0.14 -10.42 3.00
CA PHE A 86 -1.35 -10.64 3.78
C PHE A 86 -1.77 -12.11 3.63
N GLN A 87 -1.56 -12.89 4.68
CA GLN A 87 -2.03 -14.27 4.76
C GLN A 87 -3.55 -14.26 4.94
N GLY A 88 -4.26 -14.07 3.84
CA GLY A 88 -5.71 -14.16 3.72
C GLY A 88 -6.26 -15.59 3.68
N SER A 89 -5.50 -16.61 4.09
CA SER A 89 -6.00 -17.97 4.20
C SER A 89 -6.37 -18.30 5.64
N ARG A 90 -7.68 -18.39 5.87
CA ARG A 90 -8.28 -19.33 6.83
C ARG A 90 -7.43 -20.60 6.81
N GLN A 91 -6.80 -20.96 7.93
CA GLN A 91 -5.87 -22.08 8.02
C GLN A 91 -6.47 -23.35 7.38
N THR A 92 -6.15 -23.63 6.11
CA THR A 92 -6.36 -24.94 5.52
C THR A 92 -5.15 -25.77 5.95
N LYS A 93 -5.45 -26.69 6.86
CA LYS A 93 -4.62 -27.76 7.43
C LYS A 93 -3.26 -27.95 6.73
N PRO A 94 -2.13 -27.96 7.45
CA PRO A 94 -0.86 -28.37 6.85
C PRO A 94 -1.01 -29.82 6.36
N LYS A 95 -0.83 -30.03 5.05
CA LYS A 95 -0.64 -31.37 4.50
C LYS A 95 0.67 -31.89 5.09
N LYS A 96 0.53 -32.90 5.96
CA LYS A 96 1.64 -33.70 6.45
C LYS A 96 2.30 -34.35 5.22
N ASN A 97 3.63 -34.37 5.20
CA ASN A 97 4.51 -35.00 4.21
C ASN A 97 5.17 -34.03 3.23
N ALA A 98 6.18 -33.32 3.71
CA ALA A 98 7.43 -33.12 2.97
C ALA A 98 8.51 -32.71 3.97
N LEU A 99 9.50 -33.57 4.16
CA LEU A 99 10.77 -33.19 4.76
C LEU A 99 11.34 -32.06 3.91
N VAL A 100 11.39 -30.84 4.42
CA VAL A 100 12.16 -29.78 3.78
C VAL A 100 13.35 -29.47 4.69
N LYS A 101 14.47 -30.14 4.42
CA LYS A 101 15.80 -29.61 4.75
C LYS A 101 15.94 -28.31 3.97
N VAL A 102 15.97 -27.18 4.66
CA VAL A 102 16.34 -25.90 4.05
C VAL A 102 17.70 -25.49 4.61
N GLN A 103 18.74 -25.92 3.90
CA GLN A 103 20.01 -25.20 3.86
C GLN A 103 19.82 -24.00 2.93
N ILE A 104 20.22 -22.79 3.34
CA ILE A 104 20.36 -21.67 2.39
C ILE A 104 21.72 -21.01 2.59
N GLN A 105 22.53 -21.14 1.55
CA GLN A 105 23.62 -20.22 1.20
C GLN A 105 23.12 -19.23 0.12
N PRO A 106 23.77 -18.07 -0.06
CA PRO A 106 23.27 -16.96 -0.88
C PRO A 106 23.74 -17.06 -2.34
N GLY A 107 22.92 -16.54 -3.28
CA GLY A 107 23.36 -16.31 -4.66
C GLY A 107 22.22 -16.20 -5.69
N SER A 108 22.08 -14.98 -6.24
CA SER A 108 21.81 -14.58 -7.63
C SER A 108 20.79 -15.31 -8.54
N ALA A 109 20.08 -14.47 -9.33
CA ALA A 109 19.58 -14.68 -10.71
C ALA A 109 18.04 -14.79 -10.93
N GLU A 110 17.55 -13.80 -11.69
CA GLU A 110 16.62 -13.87 -12.85
C GLU A 110 15.18 -14.37 -12.64
N VAL A 111 14.21 -13.44 -12.76
CA VAL A 111 12.77 -13.70 -12.68
C VAL A 111 12.13 -13.58 -14.07
N GLY A 112 11.79 -14.71 -14.68
CA GLY A 112 10.81 -14.80 -15.76
C GLY A 112 9.40 -14.91 -15.19
N GLU A 113 8.53 -13.97 -15.57
CA GLU A 113 7.14 -13.89 -15.09
C GLU A 113 6.30 -15.07 -15.58
N LYS A 114 5.82 -15.90 -14.65
CA LYS A 114 4.69 -16.81 -14.90
C LYS A 114 3.49 -16.29 -14.11
N LYS A 115 2.53 -15.72 -14.84
CA LYS A 115 1.28 -15.19 -14.28
C LYS A 115 0.49 -16.31 -13.61
N THR A 116 0.17 -16.12 -12.34
CA THR A 116 -0.48 -17.10 -11.47
C THR A 116 -2.00 -17.02 -11.61
N ASN A 117 -2.72 -18.06 -11.19
CA ASN A 117 -4.20 -18.06 -11.17
C ASN A 117 -4.79 -16.91 -10.32
N ILE A 118 -3.99 -16.33 -9.42
CA ILE A 118 -4.34 -15.17 -8.61
C ILE A 118 -4.34 -13.90 -9.46
N ASP A 119 -3.42 -13.78 -10.43
CA ASP A 119 -3.36 -12.65 -11.37
C ASP A 119 -4.62 -12.59 -12.27
N LEU A 120 -5.22 -13.74 -12.61
CA LEU A 120 -6.50 -13.78 -13.32
C LEU A 120 -7.68 -13.27 -12.47
N MET A 121 -7.70 -13.58 -11.16
CA MET A 121 -8.75 -13.10 -10.25
C MET A 121 -8.60 -11.60 -9.93
N LEU A 122 -7.37 -11.08 -9.90
CA LEU A 122 -7.11 -9.65 -9.68
C LEU A 122 -7.59 -8.80 -10.86
N ILE A 123 -7.45 -9.28 -12.09
CA ILE A 123 -7.98 -8.62 -13.30
C ILE A 123 -9.51 -8.53 -13.27
N ALA A 124 -10.19 -9.55 -12.73
CA ALA A 124 -11.65 -9.53 -12.61
C ALA A 124 -12.14 -8.53 -11.56
N GLY A 125 -11.42 -8.39 -10.43
CA GLY A 125 -11.75 -7.43 -9.37
C GLY A 125 -11.47 -5.97 -9.72
N GLN A 126 -10.51 -5.71 -10.62
CA GLN A 126 -10.18 -4.35 -11.08
C GLN A 126 -11.30 -3.75 -11.96
N ARG A 127 -12.02 -4.59 -12.73
CA ARG A 127 -13.11 -4.14 -13.62
C ARG A 127 -14.26 -3.46 -12.88
N GLU A 128 -14.59 -3.92 -11.66
CA GLU A 128 -15.69 -3.34 -10.88
C GLU A 128 -15.34 -1.97 -10.27
N VAL A 129 -14.05 -1.73 -9.97
CA VAL A 129 -13.56 -0.45 -9.45
C VAL A 129 -13.44 0.58 -10.59
N ASP A 130 -12.96 0.16 -11.76
CA ASP A 130 -12.78 1.02 -12.92
C ASP A 130 -14.13 1.53 -13.47
N GLN A 131 -15.17 0.69 -13.48
CA GLN A 131 -16.50 1.05 -13.98
C GLN A 131 -17.21 2.15 -13.15
N LYS A 132 -16.85 2.30 -11.87
CA LYS A 132 -17.37 3.38 -11.00
C LYS A 132 -16.55 4.67 -11.06
N ARG A 133 -15.28 4.61 -11.49
CA ARG A 133 -14.36 5.77 -11.59
C ARG A 133 -14.51 6.52 -12.90
N GLU A 134 -14.82 5.81 -13.98
CA GLU A 134 -15.10 6.32 -15.33
C GLU A 134 -16.04 7.56 -15.40
N PRO A 135 -17.21 7.61 -14.72
CA PRO A 135 -18.10 8.77 -14.84
C PRO A 135 -17.54 10.07 -14.22
N LEU A 136 -16.64 9.98 -13.23
CA LEU A 136 -16.04 11.15 -12.59
C LEU A 136 -14.90 11.75 -13.41
N LEU A 137 -14.12 10.93 -14.14
CA LEU A 137 -13.09 11.44 -15.06
C LEU A 137 -13.71 12.15 -16.27
N LYS A 138 -14.82 11.62 -16.81
CA LYS A 138 -15.54 12.23 -17.94
C LYS A 138 -16.19 13.58 -17.60
N LEU A 139 -16.56 13.78 -16.33
CA LEU A 139 -17.09 15.06 -15.87
C LEU A 139 -15.98 16.13 -15.83
N ASN A 140 -14.81 15.78 -15.34
CA ASN A 140 -13.65 16.69 -15.29
C ASN A 140 -13.18 17.07 -16.70
N GLU A 141 -13.19 16.14 -17.65
CA GLU A 141 -12.81 16.41 -19.05
C GLU A 141 -13.79 17.40 -19.73
N LYS A 142 -15.10 17.23 -19.53
CA LYS A 142 -16.11 18.16 -20.08
C LYS A 142 -16.02 19.56 -19.47
N ILE A 143 -15.73 19.65 -18.16
CA ILE A 143 -15.52 20.93 -17.48
C ILE A 143 -14.28 21.64 -18.06
N ILE A 144 -13.17 20.91 -18.25
CA ILE A 144 -11.93 21.47 -18.82
C ILE A 144 -12.14 21.95 -20.26
N ILE A 145 -12.80 21.17 -21.12
CA ILE A 145 -13.08 21.56 -22.51
C ILE A 145 -13.96 22.83 -22.53
N THR A 146 -15.02 22.87 -21.72
CA THR A 146 -15.91 24.04 -21.64
C THR A 146 -15.17 25.30 -21.17
N LEU A 147 -14.31 25.18 -20.15
CA LEU A 147 -13.49 26.29 -19.67
C LEU A 147 -12.49 26.77 -20.72
N LEU A 148 -11.83 25.84 -21.44
CA LEU A 148 -10.92 26.19 -22.52
C LEU A 148 -11.64 26.89 -23.67
N ASP A 149 -12.87 26.49 -23.99
CA ASP A 149 -13.67 27.12 -25.03
C ASP A 149 -14.17 28.51 -24.60
N VAL A 150 -14.54 28.70 -23.34
CA VAL A 150 -14.84 30.02 -22.77
C VAL A 150 -13.59 30.92 -22.82
N VAL A 151 -12.43 30.41 -22.42
CA VAL A 151 -11.15 31.16 -22.49
C VAL A 151 -10.84 31.53 -23.93
N ARG A 152 -10.96 30.60 -24.89
CA ARG A 152 -10.76 30.87 -26.32
C ARG A 152 -11.78 31.87 -26.87
N PHE A 153 -13.03 31.80 -26.45
CA PHE A 153 -14.08 32.74 -26.85
C PHE A 153 -13.80 34.16 -26.35
N LEU A 154 -13.39 34.30 -25.09
CA LEU A 154 -12.98 35.58 -24.50
C LEU A 154 -11.71 36.12 -25.16
N SER A 155 -10.73 35.26 -25.46
CA SER A 155 -9.54 35.65 -26.22
C SER A 155 -9.88 36.09 -27.67
N ARG A 156 -10.87 35.49 -28.33
CA ARG A 156 -11.32 35.92 -29.67
C ARG A 156 -12.05 37.26 -29.66
N GLN A 157 -12.84 37.56 -28.62
CA GLN A 157 -13.49 38.88 -28.51
C GLN A 157 -12.48 40.02 -28.30
N SER A 158 -11.33 39.75 -27.69
CA SER A 158 -10.26 40.76 -27.53
C SER A 158 -9.57 41.16 -28.83
N LEU A 159 -9.68 40.34 -29.90
CA LEU A 159 -9.13 40.64 -31.24
C LEU A 159 -10.12 41.37 -32.16
N SER A 160 -11.40 41.47 -31.79
CA SER A 160 -12.42 42.17 -32.59
C SER A 160 -12.61 43.66 -32.24
N PHE A 161 -11.86 44.20 -31.28
CA PHE A 161 -12.02 45.60 -30.83
C PHE A 161 -10.99 46.60 -31.40
N GLN A 162 -10.02 46.16 -32.21
CA GLN A 162 -9.04 47.06 -32.87
C GLN A 162 -9.44 47.49 -34.30
N GLY A 163 -10.73 47.44 -34.64
CA GLY A 163 -11.24 47.69 -35.99
C GLY A 163 -11.99 49.00 -36.23
N TYR A 164 -12.21 49.86 -35.22
CA TYR A 164 -12.93 51.12 -35.41
C TYR A 164 -12.14 52.33 -34.89
N GLY A 165 -11.63 53.13 -35.83
CA GLY A 165 -11.13 54.48 -35.56
C GLY A 165 -9.87 54.83 -36.34
N ASN A 166 -10.02 55.14 -37.64
CA ASN A 166 -9.22 56.15 -38.33
C ASN A 166 -9.88 56.49 -39.68
N SER A 167 -10.70 57.54 -39.68
CA SER A 167 -11.04 58.30 -40.88
C SER A 167 -11.35 59.75 -40.51
N GLU A 168 -10.29 60.55 -40.37
CA GLU A 168 -10.29 61.99 -40.70
C GLU A 168 -9.16 62.10 -41.74
N GLY A 169 -9.40 62.45 -43.00
CA GLY A 169 -10.19 63.58 -43.46
C GLY A 169 -9.20 64.68 -43.82
N THR A 170 -8.81 64.72 -45.09
CA THR A 170 -8.01 65.78 -45.74
C THR A 170 -8.59 67.17 -45.55
#